data_AF-A0A972JQL5-F1
#
_entry.id   AF-A0A972JQL5-F1
#
_cell.length_a   1.000
_cell.length_b   1.000
_cell.length_c   1.000
_cell.angle_alpha   90.00
_cell.angle_beta   90.00
_cell.angle_gamma   90.00
#
_symmetry.space_group_name_H-M   'P 1'
#
loop_
_entity.id
_entity.type
_entity.pdbx_description
1 polymer ?
#
loop_
_entity_poly.entity_id
_entity_poly.type
_entity_poly.pdbx_seq_one_letter_code
_entity_poly.pdbx_strand_id
1 'polypeptide(L)'
;MGISPLFKGIGPIVKDQLGRFSETCRGGWQVLRQKGPSQVQFWFIALAIGIAAGFAALFFRMGINALQEQLYGVEDVRMLHSFAESLPWYWILVIPALGGLAVGLILHWFTPDARVRSVADVIEGAALADGRVETRAGIASALASLITLGSGGSSGREGPVVHLAAVISSQVSNWIKANGITGRDLLGCAVAAAVSASFNAPIAGAIFALEVVLRHFAVHAFAPIVIASAAGTVINRLEFGNVTEFSLGRDGALQFYVELPAFLILGLICGLIAVAFMRSIFWAEDMASLVQRLANIPRWLRPAVAGLLLGAIAIWFPHIIGVGYETTSAALTGELLLHEAIVFAMIKTAAVAITVGGRMGGGVFSPSLMVGALAGLAFGIIATGLLPTVSGSETLYALAGMGAVAAAVLGAPISTTLIVFELTGDWQTGLAVMVAVSMSTALSSRLVDRSFFLTQLERRNIHLAAGPQAYLLSMFRVSKVMRPMDHDNAASEDALNTLMEQGIFTDENATLERALPIFERTALDFIPVVRLTPGDTSPRLTGALFHVDALKAYNRALAATAAEEHS
;
A
#
# COMPACT_ATOMS: atom_id res chain seq x y z
N MET A 1 -40.48 6.63 -59.62
CA MET A 1 -39.44 7.52 -59.08
C MET A 1 -38.56 6.70 -58.16
N GLY A 2 -37.30 6.49 -58.58
CA GLY A 2 -36.36 5.62 -57.89
C GLY A 2 -35.73 6.30 -56.68
N ILE A 3 -35.73 5.59 -55.55
CA ILE A 3 -34.87 5.91 -54.41
C ILE A 3 -33.60 5.05 -54.56
N SER A 4 -32.57 5.70 -55.09
CA SER A 4 -31.16 5.61 -54.71
C SER A 4 -30.52 4.22 -54.47
N PRO A 5 -29.52 3.81 -55.29
CA PRO A 5 -28.67 2.65 -55.05
C PRO A 5 -27.54 2.87 -54.01
N LEU A 6 -27.53 3.97 -53.24
CA LEU A 6 -26.40 4.33 -52.35
C LEU A 6 -26.25 3.49 -51.07
N PHE A 7 -27.25 2.72 -50.64
CA PHE A 7 -27.20 2.02 -49.35
C PHE A 7 -26.76 0.54 -49.41
N LYS A 8 -26.57 -0.04 -50.60
CA LYS A 8 -26.10 -1.44 -50.75
C LYS A 8 -24.56 -1.60 -50.68
N GLY A 9 -23.80 -0.50 -50.72
CA GLY A 9 -22.33 -0.52 -50.72
C GLY A 9 -21.64 -0.36 -49.37
N ILE A 10 -22.37 0.02 -48.31
CA ILE A 10 -21.77 0.43 -47.01
C ILE A 10 -21.42 -0.80 -46.15
N GLY A 11 -22.25 -1.84 -46.17
CA GLY A 11 -22.03 -3.08 -45.41
C GLY A 11 -20.67 -3.76 -45.63
N PRO A 12 -20.22 -3.99 -46.89
CA PRO A 12 -18.92 -4.60 -47.15
C PRO A 12 -17.73 -3.68 -46.79
N ILE A 13 -17.86 -2.36 -46.93
CA ILE A 13 -16.80 -1.39 -46.56
C ILE A 13 -16.59 -1.35 -45.05
N VAL A 14 -17.67 -1.36 -44.25
CA VAL A 14 -17.60 -1.41 -42.78
C VAL A 14 -17.01 -2.74 -42.31
N LYS A 15 -17.37 -3.86 -42.98
CA LYS A 15 -16.82 -5.18 -42.66
C LYS A 15 -15.34 -5.30 -43.00
N ASP A 16 -14.90 -4.70 -44.10
CA ASP A 16 -13.49 -4.64 -44.51
C ASP A 16 -12.66 -3.72 -43.58
N GLN A 17 -13.24 -2.58 -43.14
CA GLN A 17 -12.62 -1.70 -42.16
C GLN A 17 -12.50 -2.36 -40.78
N LEU A 18 -13.53 -3.09 -40.32
CA LEU A 18 -13.47 -3.87 -39.07
C LEU A 18 -12.46 -5.03 -39.17
N GLY A 19 -12.37 -5.68 -40.34
CA GLY A 19 -11.37 -6.70 -40.62
C GLY A 19 -9.94 -6.15 -40.53
N ARG A 20 -9.66 -5.05 -41.24
CA ARG A 20 -8.36 -4.36 -41.21
C ARG A 20 -8.03 -3.80 -39.84
N PHE A 21 -9.01 -3.30 -39.09
CA PHE A 21 -8.82 -2.87 -37.70
C PHE A 21 -8.42 -4.06 -36.82
N SER A 22 -9.14 -5.19 -36.93
CA SER A 22 -8.82 -6.43 -36.21
C SER A 22 -7.43 -6.97 -36.56
N GLU A 23 -7.04 -6.95 -37.84
CA GLU A 23 -5.70 -7.37 -38.28
C GLU A 23 -4.61 -6.42 -37.80
N THR A 24 -4.86 -5.11 -37.82
CA THR A 24 -3.91 -4.11 -37.30
C THR A 24 -3.76 -4.23 -35.78
N CYS A 25 -4.85 -4.47 -35.05
CA CYS A 25 -4.83 -4.76 -33.62
C CYS A 25 -4.07 -6.07 -33.34
N ARG A 26 -4.26 -7.12 -34.15
CA ARG A 26 -3.51 -8.39 -34.01
C ARG A 26 -2.02 -8.20 -34.31
N GLY A 27 -1.67 -7.45 -35.35
CA GLY A 27 -0.29 -7.13 -35.69
C GLY A 27 0.38 -6.29 -34.60
N GLY A 28 -0.30 -5.25 -34.12
CA GLY A 28 0.14 -4.45 -32.97
C GLY A 28 0.33 -5.29 -31.71
N TRP A 29 -0.60 -6.22 -31.43
CA TRP A 29 -0.51 -7.15 -30.30
C TRP A 29 0.68 -8.11 -30.40
N GLN A 30 0.96 -8.63 -31.60
CA GLN A 30 2.14 -9.48 -31.84
C GLN A 30 3.44 -8.71 -31.66
N VAL A 31 3.53 -7.47 -32.16
CA VAL A 31 4.69 -6.60 -31.97
C VAL A 31 4.90 -6.30 -30.49
N LEU A 32 3.85 -5.96 -29.75
CA LEU A 32 3.89 -5.73 -28.31
C LEU A 32 4.45 -6.94 -27.55
N ARG A 33 4.01 -8.15 -27.91
CA ARG A 33 4.47 -9.40 -27.31
C ARG A 33 5.92 -9.76 -27.63
N GLN A 34 6.45 -9.33 -28.78
CA GLN A 34 7.77 -9.72 -29.26
C GLN A 34 8.86 -8.68 -28.97
N LYS A 35 8.53 -7.39 -29.01
CA LYS A 35 9.50 -6.28 -28.90
C LYS A 35 9.26 -5.35 -27.70
N GLY A 36 8.16 -5.49 -26.98
CA GLY A 36 7.73 -4.55 -25.93
C GLY A 36 7.06 -3.28 -26.51
N PRO A 37 6.42 -2.45 -25.67
CA PRO A 37 5.74 -1.23 -26.12
C PRO A 37 6.74 -0.14 -26.49
N SER A 38 6.46 0.61 -27.57
CA SER A 38 7.12 1.92 -27.80
C SER A 38 6.70 2.95 -26.74
N GLN A 39 7.44 4.05 -26.57
CA GLN A 39 7.10 5.08 -25.57
C GLN A 39 5.64 5.58 -25.70
N VAL A 40 5.17 5.84 -26.91
CA VAL A 40 3.80 6.30 -27.16
C VAL A 40 2.78 5.19 -26.84
N GLN A 41 3.07 3.93 -27.21
CA GLN A 41 2.21 2.80 -26.85
C GLN A 41 2.14 2.61 -25.34
N PHE A 42 3.25 2.81 -24.63
CA PHE A 42 3.29 2.74 -23.17
C PHE A 42 2.36 3.78 -22.53
N TRP A 43 2.31 5.01 -23.05
CA TRP A 43 1.41 6.05 -22.53
C TRP A 43 -0.07 5.69 -22.71
N PHE A 44 -0.45 5.08 -23.84
CA PHE A 44 -1.82 4.58 -24.02
C PHE A 44 -2.16 3.43 -23.07
N ILE A 45 -1.20 2.54 -22.81
CA ILE A 45 -1.38 1.45 -21.84
C ILE A 45 -1.50 2.03 -20.43
N ALA A 46 -0.66 3.00 -20.07
CA ALA A 46 -0.72 3.69 -18.79
C ALA A 46 -2.07 4.39 -18.59
N LEU A 47 -2.60 5.07 -19.61
CA LEU A 47 -3.94 5.65 -19.58
C LEU A 47 -5.01 4.58 -19.38
N ALA A 48 -4.97 3.48 -20.13
CA ALA A 48 -5.95 2.39 -20.01
C ALA A 48 -5.91 1.73 -18.62
N ILE A 49 -4.72 1.51 -18.07
CA ILE A 49 -4.53 1.02 -16.70
C ILE A 49 -5.06 2.03 -15.70
N GLY A 50 -4.77 3.32 -15.88
CA GLY A 50 -5.26 4.38 -15.00
C GLY A 50 -6.79 4.44 -14.98
N ILE A 51 -7.42 4.26 -16.15
CA ILE A 51 -8.87 4.16 -16.26
C ILE A 51 -9.40 2.93 -15.49
N ALA A 52 -8.82 1.76 -15.72
CA ALA A 52 -9.25 0.53 -15.06
C ALA A 52 -9.06 0.58 -13.53
N ALA A 53 -7.93 1.10 -13.06
CA ALA A 53 -7.63 1.28 -11.64
C ALA A 53 -8.53 2.34 -10.99
N GLY A 54 -8.83 3.44 -11.69
CA GLY A 54 -9.79 4.45 -11.24
C GLY A 54 -11.19 3.87 -11.05
N PHE A 55 -11.69 3.09 -12.01
CA PHE A 55 -12.96 2.38 -11.87
C PHE A 55 -12.93 1.34 -10.75
N ALA A 56 -11.83 0.62 -10.57
CA ALA A 56 -11.69 -0.33 -9.47
C ALA A 56 -11.79 0.38 -8.11
N ALA A 57 -11.12 1.52 -7.94
CA ALA A 57 -11.23 2.34 -6.74
C ALA A 57 -12.67 2.87 -6.51
N LEU A 58 -13.31 3.33 -7.58
CA LEU A 58 -14.69 3.83 -7.57
C LEU A 58 -15.68 2.74 -7.13
N PHE A 59 -15.68 1.59 -7.81
CA PHE A 59 -16.60 0.49 -7.49
C PHE A 59 -16.32 -0.12 -6.12
N PHE A 60 -15.06 -0.10 -5.66
CA PHE A 60 -14.74 -0.52 -4.30
C PHE A 60 -15.37 0.41 -3.26
N ARG A 61 -15.29 1.74 -3.46
CA ARG A 61 -15.95 2.73 -2.61
C ARG A 61 -17.47 2.55 -2.62
N MET A 62 -18.08 2.42 -3.79
CA MET A 62 -19.53 2.20 -3.93
C MET A 62 -19.97 0.89 -3.26
N GLY A 63 -19.17 -0.18 -3.39
CA GLY A 63 -19.46 -1.47 -2.76
C GLY A 63 -19.39 -1.43 -1.23
N ILE A 64 -18.47 -0.66 -0.66
CA ILE A 64 -18.47 -0.39 0.79
C ILE A 64 -19.73 0.35 1.20
N ASN A 65 -20.06 1.44 0.50
CA ASN A 65 -21.22 2.28 0.83
C ASN A 65 -22.53 1.47 0.76
N ALA A 66 -22.72 0.70 -0.32
CA ALA A 66 -23.90 -0.15 -0.49
C ALA A 66 -24.02 -1.22 0.61
N LEU A 67 -22.89 -1.78 1.04
CA LEU A 67 -22.89 -2.76 2.13
C LEU A 67 -23.19 -2.11 3.48
N GLN A 68 -22.71 -0.88 3.72
CA GLN A 68 -23.04 -0.12 4.94
C GLN A 68 -24.51 0.27 4.98
N GLU A 69 -25.06 0.78 3.87
CA GLU A 69 -26.49 1.08 3.73
C GLU A 69 -27.34 -0.17 3.99
N GLN A 70 -26.98 -1.32 3.41
CA GLN A 70 -27.75 -2.55 3.59
C GLN A 70 -27.65 -3.14 5.01
N LEU A 71 -26.46 -3.12 5.63
CA LEU A 71 -26.25 -3.75 6.94
C LEU A 71 -26.72 -2.88 8.10
N TYR A 72 -26.45 -1.57 8.03
CA TYR A 72 -26.82 -0.63 9.09
C TYR A 72 -28.16 0.06 8.83
N GLY A 73 -28.69 0.05 7.60
CA GLY A 73 -29.96 0.69 7.25
C GLY A 73 -29.87 2.21 7.13
N VAL A 74 -28.67 2.76 6.92
CA VAL A 74 -28.44 4.21 6.81
C VAL A 74 -28.63 4.68 5.37
N GLU A 75 -29.41 5.75 5.15
CA GLU A 75 -29.62 6.33 3.82
C GLU A 75 -28.42 7.17 3.34
N ASP A 76 -27.69 7.83 4.25
CA ASP A 76 -26.44 8.53 3.96
C ASP A 76 -25.29 8.01 4.82
N VAL A 77 -24.35 7.34 4.18
CA VAL A 77 -23.13 6.78 4.80
C VAL A 77 -22.25 7.84 5.47
N ARG A 78 -22.40 9.12 5.10
CA ARG A 78 -21.69 10.23 5.77
C ARG A 78 -22.15 10.46 7.20
N MET A 79 -23.35 9.97 7.55
CA MET A 79 -23.95 10.05 8.88
C MET A 79 -23.98 8.67 9.57
N LEU A 80 -23.11 7.75 9.17
CA LEU A 80 -23.11 6.36 9.63
C LEU A 80 -23.00 6.28 11.16
N HIS A 81 -22.14 7.08 11.78
CA HIS A 81 -22.00 7.05 13.22
C HIS A 81 -23.26 7.60 13.92
N SER A 82 -23.74 8.77 13.48
CA SER A 82 -24.97 9.38 14.02
C SER A 82 -26.18 8.44 13.90
N PHE A 83 -26.29 7.70 12.80
CA PHE A 83 -27.35 6.71 12.61
C PHE A 83 -27.15 5.45 13.47
N ALA A 84 -25.90 4.99 13.61
CA ALA A 84 -25.59 3.83 14.42
C ALA A 84 -25.99 4.01 15.90
N GLU A 85 -25.97 5.24 16.43
CA GLU A 85 -26.47 5.54 17.79
C GLU A 85 -27.97 5.23 17.97
N SER A 86 -28.75 5.28 16.89
CA SER A 86 -30.18 4.98 16.92
C SER A 86 -30.50 3.49 16.81
N LEU A 87 -29.51 2.66 16.44
CA LEU A 87 -29.69 1.24 16.27
C LEU A 87 -29.67 0.51 17.62
N PRO A 88 -30.44 -0.59 17.77
CA PRO A 88 -30.31 -1.45 18.93
C PRO A 88 -28.88 -1.98 19.07
N TRP A 89 -28.34 -1.92 20.30
CA TRP A 89 -26.94 -2.29 20.61
C TRP A 89 -26.52 -3.68 20.08
N TYR A 90 -27.45 -4.62 19.99
CA TYR A 90 -27.16 -5.97 19.49
C TYR A 90 -26.83 -5.99 17.99
N TRP A 91 -27.36 -5.08 17.18
CA TRP A 91 -26.97 -4.95 15.77
C TRP A 91 -25.54 -4.40 15.63
N ILE A 92 -25.20 -3.38 16.43
CA ILE A 92 -23.85 -2.80 16.49
C ILE A 92 -22.82 -3.87 16.88
N LEU A 93 -23.21 -4.83 17.73
CA LEU A 93 -22.36 -5.95 18.13
C LEU A 93 -22.27 -7.07 17.07
N VAL A 94 -23.42 -7.48 16.52
CA VAL A 94 -23.53 -8.67 15.67
C VAL A 94 -23.01 -8.43 14.25
N ILE A 95 -23.23 -7.23 13.68
CA ILE A 95 -22.83 -6.93 12.29
C ILE A 95 -21.31 -7.08 12.10
N PRO A 96 -20.43 -6.46 12.91
CA PRO A 96 -18.99 -6.63 12.76
C PRO A 96 -18.52 -8.06 13.08
N ALA A 97 -19.17 -8.76 14.02
CA ALA A 97 -18.84 -10.15 14.36
C ALA A 97 -19.12 -11.11 13.19
N LEU A 98 -20.28 -10.99 12.52
CA LEU A 98 -20.61 -11.76 11.33
C LEU A 98 -19.75 -11.37 10.13
N GLY A 99 -19.45 -10.08 9.97
CA GLY A 99 -18.50 -9.59 8.98
C GLY A 99 -17.11 -10.21 9.17
N GLY A 100 -16.62 -10.25 10.41
CA GLY A 100 -15.39 -10.93 10.77
C GLY A 100 -15.42 -12.43 10.47
N LEU A 101 -16.53 -13.12 10.76
CA LEU A 101 -16.67 -14.53 10.40
C LEU A 101 -16.57 -14.76 8.89
N ALA A 102 -17.29 -13.95 8.09
CA ALA A 102 -17.22 -14.02 6.63
C ALA A 102 -15.79 -13.77 6.11
N VAL A 103 -15.10 -12.76 6.65
CA VAL A 103 -13.69 -12.46 6.34
C VAL A 103 -12.80 -13.66 6.67
N GLY A 104 -12.95 -14.24 7.85
CA GLY A 104 -12.17 -15.40 8.27
C GLY A 104 -12.36 -16.63 7.37
N LEU A 105 -13.58 -16.87 6.88
CA LEU A 105 -13.87 -17.94 5.91
C LEU A 105 -13.24 -17.68 4.55
N ILE A 106 -13.32 -16.44 4.03
CA ILE A 106 -12.67 -16.05 2.78
C ILE A 106 -11.16 -16.28 2.88
N LEU A 107 -10.52 -15.78 3.93
CA LEU A 107 -9.07 -15.93 4.09
C LEU A 107 -8.67 -17.39 4.30
N HIS A 108 -9.48 -18.17 5.00
CA HIS A 108 -9.21 -19.59 5.23
C HIS A 108 -9.12 -20.41 3.93
N TRP A 109 -9.94 -20.09 2.91
CA TRP A 109 -9.98 -20.84 1.65
C TRP A 109 -9.17 -20.22 0.51
N PHE A 110 -8.94 -18.91 0.55
CA PHE A 110 -8.35 -18.20 -0.59
C PHE A 110 -6.95 -17.65 -0.32
N THR A 111 -6.49 -17.54 0.93
CA THR A 111 -5.12 -17.11 1.25
C THR A 111 -4.34 -18.18 2.02
N PRO A 112 -3.08 -18.50 1.63
CA PRO A 112 -2.31 -19.57 2.29
C PRO A 112 -2.00 -19.28 3.76
N ASP A 113 -1.77 -18.00 4.07
CA ASP A 113 -1.34 -17.47 5.36
C ASP A 113 -2.47 -16.84 6.17
N ALA A 114 -3.71 -16.91 5.69
CA ALA A 114 -4.90 -16.29 6.28
C ALA A 114 -4.74 -14.77 6.52
N ARG A 115 -3.94 -14.07 5.72
CA ARG A 115 -3.75 -12.62 5.80
C ARG A 115 -4.34 -11.92 4.60
N VAL A 116 -4.67 -10.64 4.79
CA VAL A 116 -5.11 -9.72 3.75
C VAL A 116 -3.88 -9.07 3.14
N ARG A 117 -3.86 -8.97 1.81
CA ARG A 117 -2.84 -8.25 1.05
C ARG A 117 -3.14 -6.76 1.01
N SER A 118 -2.11 -5.93 1.11
CA SER A 118 -2.20 -4.47 1.17
C SER A 118 -0.96 -3.80 0.53
N VAL A 119 -0.70 -2.53 0.83
CA VAL A 119 0.40 -1.74 0.23
C VAL A 119 1.77 -2.40 0.44
N ALA A 120 2.03 -3.03 1.59
CA ALA A 120 3.29 -3.72 1.84
C ALA A 120 3.56 -4.84 0.82
N ASP A 121 2.54 -5.59 0.42
CA ASP A 121 2.66 -6.64 -0.61
C ASP A 121 2.86 -6.04 -2.01
N VAL A 122 2.35 -4.82 -2.25
CA VAL A 122 2.62 -4.08 -3.49
C VAL A 122 4.08 -3.59 -3.53
N ILE A 123 4.61 -3.11 -2.42
CA ILE A 123 6.03 -2.71 -2.28
C ILE A 123 6.94 -3.93 -2.50
N GLU A 124 6.61 -5.07 -1.88
CA GLU A 124 7.31 -6.33 -2.10
C GLU A 124 7.25 -6.75 -3.58
N GLY A 125 6.07 -6.70 -4.21
CA GLY A 125 5.89 -7.06 -5.60
C GLY A 125 6.69 -6.15 -6.56
N ALA A 126 6.76 -4.86 -6.25
CA ALA A 126 7.57 -3.89 -6.98
C ALA A 126 9.06 -4.20 -6.87
N ALA A 127 9.55 -4.58 -5.69
CA ALA A 127 10.97 -4.82 -5.44
C ALA A 127 11.45 -6.22 -5.86
N LEU A 128 10.65 -7.26 -5.61
CA LEU A 128 11.09 -8.67 -5.65
C LEU A 128 10.36 -9.52 -6.70
N ALA A 129 9.27 -9.04 -7.30
CA ALA A 129 8.44 -9.83 -8.21
C ALA A 129 8.17 -9.13 -9.56
N ASP A 130 9.15 -8.37 -10.08
CA ASP A 130 9.08 -7.71 -11.39
C ASP A 130 7.81 -6.85 -11.57
N GLY A 131 7.37 -6.17 -10.50
CA GLY A 131 6.15 -5.35 -10.52
C GLY A 131 4.84 -6.14 -10.51
N ARG A 132 4.84 -7.38 -10.01
CA ARG A 132 3.66 -8.25 -9.96
C ARG A 132 3.23 -8.59 -8.54
N VAL A 133 1.93 -8.83 -8.36
CA VAL A 133 1.34 -9.29 -7.09
C VAL A 133 0.46 -10.53 -7.31
N GLU A 134 0.13 -11.24 -6.22
CA GLU A 134 -0.70 -12.44 -6.26
C GLU A 134 -2.16 -12.12 -6.62
N THR A 135 -2.66 -12.67 -7.74
CA THR A 135 -4.03 -12.44 -8.21
C THR A 135 -5.09 -13.06 -7.28
N ARG A 136 -4.95 -14.35 -6.94
CA ARG A 136 -5.96 -15.08 -6.14
C ARG A 136 -6.08 -14.49 -4.73
N ALA A 137 -4.94 -14.33 -4.05
CA ALA A 137 -4.92 -13.74 -2.71
C ALA A 137 -5.35 -12.26 -2.75
N GLY A 138 -5.00 -11.53 -3.82
CA GLY A 138 -5.40 -10.14 -4.01
C GLY A 138 -6.90 -9.93 -4.12
N ILE A 139 -7.60 -10.72 -4.95
CA ILE A 139 -9.07 -10.61 -5.09
C ILE A 139 -9.75 -10.99 -3.78
N ALA A 140 -9.30 -12.06 -3.12
CA ALA A 140 -9.82 -12.46 -1.81
C ALA A 140 -9.62 -11.36 -0.75
N SER A 141 -8.46 -10.69 -0.78
CA SER A 141 -8.14 -9.58 0.12
C SER A 141 -9.00 -8.35 -0.13
N ALA A 142 -9.31 -8.04 -1.40
CA ALA A 142 -10.24 -6.97 -1.75
C ALA A 142 -11.65 -7.28 -1.21
N LEU A 143 -12.18 -8.48 -1.44
CA LEU A 143 -13.49 -8.89 -0.92
C LEU A 143 -13.54 -8.89 0.60
N ALA A 144 -12.51 -9.43 1.25
CA ALA A 144 -12.39 -9.41 2.71
C ALA A 144 -12.36 -7.97 3.26
N SER A 145 -11.66 -7.06 2.59
CA SER A 145 -11.58 -5.66 3.02
C SER A 145 -12.88 -4.90 2.78
N LEU A 146 -13.58 -5.17 1.67
CA LEU A 146 -14.91 -4.62 1.40
C LEU A 146 -15.91 -5.03 2.49
N ILE A 147 -15.93 -6.33 2.86
CA ILE A 147 -16.78 -6.82 3.94
C ILE A 147 -16.36 -6.22 5.28
N THR A 148 -15.07 -6.13 5.57
CA THR A 148 -14.57 -5.54 6.83
C THR A 148 -15.06 -4.10 6.98
N LEU A 149 -14.83 -3.26 5.97
CA LEU A 149 -15.22 -1.85 6.01
C LEU A 149 -16.75 -1.69 6.00
N GLY A 150 -17.45 -2.52 5.22
CA GLY A 150 -18.90 -2.50 5.12
C GLY A 150 -19.63 -2.98 6.37
N SER A 151 -19.05 -3.93 7.10
CA SER A 151 -19.60 -4.44 8.36
C SER A 151 -19.15 -3.65 9.59
N GLY A 152 -18.34 -2.59 9.43
CA GLY A 152 -17.98 -1.68 10.51
C GLY A 152 -16.60 -1.90 11.14
N GLY A 153 -15.74 -2.73 10.53
CA GLY A 153 -14.35 -2.84 10.93
C GLY A 153 -13.59 -1.52 10.78
N SER A 154 -12.86 -1.12 11.82
CA SER A 154 -12.15 0.16 11.87
C SER A 154 -10.84 0.10 11.09
N SER A 155 -10.88 0.48 9.82
CA SER A 155 -9.71 0.47 8.93
C SER A 155 -9.87 1.47 7.78
N GLY A 156 -8.89 1.54 6.89
CA GLY A 156 -8.89 2.35 5.67
C GLY A 156 -9.12 1.53 4.41
N ARG A 157 -9.66 2.17 3.37
CA ARG A 157 -9.97 1.53 2.08
C ARG A 157 -8.82 1.55 1.08
N GLU A 158 -7.86 2.46 1.26
CA GLU A 158 -6.87 2.80 0.25
C GLU A 158 -5.84 1.70 0.06
N GLY A 159 -5.44 1.01 1.14
CA GLY A 159 -4.51 -0.13 1.04
C GLY A 159 -5.04 -1.27 0.16
N PRO A 160 -6.26 -1.77 0.41
CA PRO A 160 -6.92 -2.75 -0.44
C PRO A 160 -7.12 -2.27 -1.89
N VAL A 161 -7.47 -1.00 -2.09
CA VAL A 161 -7.66 -0.40 -3.42
C VAL A 161 -6.34 -0.34 -4.20
N VAL A 162 -5.25 0.06 -3.54
CA VAL A 162 -3.89 0.05 -4.11
C VAL A 162 -3.47 -1.37 -4.51
N HIS A 163 -3.74 -2.36 -3.65
CA HIS A 163 -3.45 -3.76 -3.98
C HIS A 163 -4.34 -4.29 -5.13
N LEU A 164 -5.64 -3.93 -5.15
CA LEU A 164 -6.53 -4.31 -6.24
C LEU A 164 -6.07 -3.73 -7.58
N ALA A 165 -5.61 -2.47 -7.59
CA ALA A 165 -5.01 -1.85 -8.76
C ALA A 165 -3.71 -2.56 -9.20
N ALA A 166 -2.88 -2.99 -8.24
CA ALA A 166 -1.71 -3.81 -8.52
C ALA A 166 -2.04 -5.17 -9.15
N VAL A 167 -3.17 -5.78 -8.79
CA VAL A 167 -3.65 -7.02 -9.45
C VAL A 167 -4.01 -6.75 -10.91
N ILE A 168 -4.64 -5.61 -11.20
CA ILE A 168 -4.98 -5.19 -12.56
C ILE A 168 -3.72 -4.99 -13.39
N SER A 169 -2.73 -4.24 -12.89
CA SER A 169 -1.47 -4.04 -13.61
C SER A 169 -0.71 -5.35 -13.80
N SER A 170 -0.68 -6.23 -12.80
CA SER A 170 -0.04 -7.56 -12.91
C SER A 170 -0.61 -8.38 -14.06
N GLN A 171 -1.94 -8.34 -14.23
CA GLN A 171 -2.61 -9.05 -15.32
C GLN A 171 -2.24 -8.46 -16.68
N VAL A 172 -2.22 -7.13 -16.80
CA VAL A 172 -1.80 -6.45 -18.04
C VAL A 172 -0.33 -6.75 -18.36
N SER A 173 0.55 -6.67 -17.37
CA SER A 173 1.98 -7.02 -17.48
C SER A 173 2.19 -8.45 -17.96
N ASN A 174 1.37 -9.41 -17.49
CA ASN A 174 1.41 -10.80 -17.94
C ASN A 174 0.93 -10.96 -19.39
N TRP A 175 -0.12 -10.23 -19.79
CA TRP A 175 -0.64 -10.30 -21.17
C TRP A 175 0.36 -9.81 -22.20
N ILE A 176 1.02 -8.69 -21.91
CA ILE A 176 2.01 -8.08 -22.82
C ILE A 176 3.42 -8.65 -22.64
N LYS A 177 3.61 -9.57 -21.68
CA LYS A 177 4.92 -10.12 -21.30
C LYS A 177 5.95 -9.03 -20.95
N ALA A 178 5.53 -8.05 -20.15
CA ALA A 178 6.38 -6.95 -19.71
C ALA A 178 7.60 -7.48 -18.94
N ASN A 179 8.78 -6.91 -19.21
CA ASN A 179 9.99 -7.11 -18.41
C ASN A 179 9.85 -6.43 -17.03
N GLY A 180 10.83 -6.60 -16.14
CA GLY A 180 10.76 -6.06 -14.76
C GLY A 180 10.57 -4.54 -14.69
N ILE A 181 11.30 -3.77 -15.51
CA ILE A 181 11.22 -2.30 -15.53
C ILE A 181 9.82 -1.85 -15.98
N THR A 182 9.37 -2.32 -17.16
CA THR A 182 8.04 -2.00 -17.67
C THR A 182 6.94 -2.49 -16.71
N GLY A 183 7.11 -3.65 -16.09
CA GLY A 183 6.16 -4.17 -15.10
C GLY A 183 6.03 -3.25 -13.88
N ARG A 184 7.15 -2.74 -13.37
CA ARG A 184 7.20 -1.78 -12.26
C ARG A 184 6.57 -0.44 -12.66
N ASP A 185 6.83 0.07 -13.86
CA ASP A 185 6.21 1.32 -14.32
C ASP A 185 4.68 1.20 -14.45
N LEU A 186 4.18 0.08 -15.00
CA LEU A 186 2.74 -0.20 -15.10
C LEU A 186 2.10 -0.35 -13.72
N LEU A 187 2.82 -0.96 -12.77
CA LEU A 187 2.41 -1.02 -11.37
C LEU A 187 2.30 0.39 -10.78
N GLY A 188 3.31 1.24 -10.98
CA GLY A 188 3.28 2.65 -10.57
C GLY A 188 2.09 3.42 -11.14
N CYS A 189 1.79 3.21 -12.43
CA CYS A 189 0.63 3.82 -13.09
C CYS A 189 -0.69 3.42 -12.42
N ALA A 190 -0.87 2.13 -12.11
CA ALA A 190 -2.08 1.63 -11.46
C ALA A 190 -2.23 2.16 -10.03
N VAL A 191 -1.13 2.15 -9.26
CA VAL A 191 -1.11 2.68 -7.89
C VAL A 191 -1.44 4.18 -7.89
N ALA A 192 -0.82 4.97 -8.76
CA ALA A 192 -1.05 6.40 -8.83
C ALA A 192 -2.52 6.72 -9.13
N ALA A 193 -3.10 6.06 -10.13
CA ALA A 193 -4.52 6.21 -10.46
C ALA A 193 -5.45 5.83 -9.29
N ALA A 194 -5.15 4.75 -8.58
CA ALA A 194 -5.94 4.27 -7.45
C ALA A 194 -5.89 5.21 -6.24
N VAL A 195 -4.71 5.74 -5.91
CA VAL A 195 -4.52 6.71 -4.83
C VAL A 195 -5.19 8.04 -5.20
N SER A 196 -5.01 8.51 -6.43
CA SER A 196 -5.62 9.76 -6.88
C SER A 196 -7.13 9.69 -7.00
N ALA A 197 -7.69 8.55 -7.41
CA ALA A 197 -9.13 8.31 -7.33
C ALA A 197 -9.63 8.29 -5.87
N SER A 198 -8.81 7.85 -4.92
CA SER A 198 -9.18 7.77 -3.51
C SER A 198 -9.20 9.13 -2.81
N PHE A 199 -8.25 10.01 -3.12
CA PHE A 199 -8.07 11.32 -2.47
C PHE A 199 -8.46 12.53 -3.33
N ASN A 200 -8.85 12.32 -4.58
CA ASN A 200 -9.07 13.40 -5.54
C ASN A 200 -7.81 14.28 -5.76
N ALA A 201 -6.61 13.68 -5.63
CA ALA A 201 -5.30 14.35 -5.62
C ALA A 201 -4.34 13.72 -6.66
N PRO A 202 -4.36 14.18 -7.93
CA PRO A 202 -3.54 13.62 -9.01
C PRO A 202 -2.03 13.78 -8.81
N ILE A 203 -1.56 14.93 -8.33
CA ILE A 203 -0.12 15.16 -8.16
C ILE A 203 0.38 14.28 -7.02
N ALA A 204 -0.35 14.27 -5.91
CA ALA A 204 0.01 13.56 -4.72
C ALA A 204 -0.01 12.04 -4.92
N GLY A 205 -0.99 11.49 -5.66
CA GLY A 205 -1.02 10.06 -5.98
C GLY A 205 0.09 9.62 -6.94
N ALA A 206 0.49 10.46 -7.89
CA ALA A 206 1.65 10.20 -8.74
C ALA A 206 2.95 10.15 -7.92
N ILE A 207 3.15 11.13 -7.04
CA ILE A 207 4.30 11.16 -6.14
C ILE A 207 4.25 10.00 -5.13
N PHE A 208 3.07 9.62 -4.63
CA PHE A 208 2.93 8.47 -3.72
C PHE A 208 3.40 7.17 -4.37
N ALA A 209 3.04 6.93 -5.65
CA ALA A 209 3.49 5.76 -6.37
C ALA A 209 5.02 5.71 -6.49
N LEU A 210 5.67 6.86 -6.74
CA LEU A 210 7.13 6.98 -6.85
C LEU A 210 7.82 6.86 -5.48
N GLU A 211 7.30 7.57 -4.47
CA GLU A 211 7.90 7.69 -3.14
C GLU A 211 7.73 6.42 -2.30
N VAL A 212 6.54 5.81 -2.31
CA VAL A 212 6.19 4.71 -1.39
C VAL A 212 6.31 3.34 -2.05
N VAL A 213 5.78 3.19 -3.27
CA VAL A 213 5.69 1.87 -3.92
C VAL A 213 6.94 1.56 -4.73
N LEU A 214 7.29 2.42 -5.68
CA LEU A 214 8.45 2.19 -6.54
C LEU A 214 9.77 2.47 -5.81
N ARG A 215 9.72 3.40 -4.84
CA ARG A 215 10.86 3.89 -4.05
C ARG A 215 12.03 4.31 -4.94
N HIS A 216 11.70 4.77 -6.14
CA HIS A 216 12.62 5.18 -7.18
C HIS A 216 11.98 6.27 -8.04
N PHE A 217 12.72 7.34 -8.29
CA PHE A 217 12.31 8.47 -9.12
C PHE A 217 12.94 8.36 -10.51
N ALA A 218 12.40 7.46 -11.34
CA ALA A 218 12.80 7.38 -12.73
C ALA A 218 12.08 8.46 -13.56
N VAL A 219 12.84 9.30 -14.26
CA VAL A 219 12.28 10.42 -15.04
C VAL A 219 11.38 9.90 -16.17
N HIS A 220 11.78 8.79 -16.80
CA HIS A 220 11.01 8.16 -17.86
C HIS A 220 9.64 7.60 -17.39
N ALA A 221 9.53 7.19 -16.13
CA ALA A 221 8.29 6.68 -15.53
C ALA A 221 7.33 7.80 -15.10
N PHE A 222 7.85 9.03 -14.89
CA PHE A 222 7.05 10.13 -14.34
C PHE A 222 5.84 10.49 -15.22
N ALA A 223 6.05 10.75 -16.51
CA ALA A 223 5.00 11.16 -17.44
C ALA A 223 3.82 10.15 -17.53
N PRO A 224 4.05 8.85 -17.78
CA PRO A 224 2.95 7.87 -17.83
C PRO A 224 2.23 7.70 -16.49
N ILE A 225 2.96 7.77 -15.36
CA ILE A 225 2.36 7.71 -14.02
C ILE A 225 1.40 8.89 -13.80
N VAL A 226 1.81 10.11 -14.18
CA VAL A 226 0.97 11.30 -14.07
C VAL A 226 -0.27 11.19 -14.96
N ILE A 227 -0.14 10.66 -16.19
CA ILE A 227 -1.29 10.44 -17.08
C ILE A 227 -2.30 9.49 -16.45
N ALA A 228 -1.83 8.35 -15.92
CA ALA A 228 -2.70 7.38 -15.24
C ALA A 228 -3.36 7.98 -13.99
N SER A 229 -2.60 8.74 -13.21
CA SER A 229 -3.06 9.48 -12.03
C SER A 229 -4.19 10.46 -12.34
N ALA A 230 -4.03 11.25 -13.40
CA ALA A 230 -5.04 12.17 -13.88
C ALA A 230 -6.32 11.43 -14.31
N ALA A 231 -6.19 10.30 -15.00
CA ALA A 231 -7.33 9.48 -15.39
C ALA A 231 -8.12 8.95 -14.18
N GLY A 232 -7.43 8.45 -13.14
CA GLY A 232 -8.07 8.01 -11.89
C GLY A 232 -8.84 9.14 -11.21
N THR A 233 -8.25 10.34 -11.15
CA THR A 233 -8.91 11.54 -10.61
C THR A 233 -10.16 11.90 -11.41
N VAL A 234 -10.07 11.93 -12.74
CA VAL A 234 -11.21 12.25 -13.62
C VAL A 234 -12.35 11.28 -13.39
N ILE A 235 -12.08 9.97 -13.29
CA ILE A 235 -13.12 8.96 -13.02
C ILE A 235 -13.84 9.24 -11.70
N ASN A 236 -13.09 9.51 -10.63
CA ASN A 236 -13.70 9.84 -9.35
C ASN A 236 -14.55 11.12 -9.42
N ARG A 237 -14.07 12.15 -10.14
CA ARG A 237 -14.79 13.41 -10.33
C ARG A 237 -16.04 13.29 -11.21
N LEU A 238 -16.11 12.33 -12.11
CA LEU A 238 -17.30 12.08 -12.92
C LEU A 238 -18.48 11.59 -12.07
N GLU A 239 -18.21 10.82 -11.01
CA GLU A 239 -19.26 10.33 -10.10
C GLU A 239 -19.53 11.31 -8.94
N PHE A 240 -18.47 11.73 -8.23
CA PHE A 240 -18.62 12.51 -6.98
C PHE A 240 -18.44 14.02 -7.17
N GLY A 241 -18.21 14.49 -8.39
CA GLY A 241 -17.97 15.89 -8.70
C GLY A 241 -16.58 16.39 -8.33
N ASN A 242 -16.36 17.70 -8.49
CA ASN A 242 -15.08 18.37 -8.17
C ASN A 242 -14.99 18.80 -6.70
N VAL A 243 -15.59 18.01 -5.80
CA VAL A 243 -15.58 18.31 -4.36
C VAL A 243 -14.39 17.58 -3.74
N THR A 244 -13.56 18.30 -2.99
CA THR A 244 -12.56 17.67 -2.12
C THR A 244 -13.28 16.91 -1.02
N GLU A 245 -12.73 15.79 -0.56
CA GLU A 245 -13.41 14.94 0.44
C GLU A 245 -13.67 15.72 1.77
N PHE A 246 -12.92 16.80 2.00
CA PHE A 246 -13.13 17.75 3.09
C PHE A 246 -13.37 19.15 2.52
N SER A 247 -14.45 19.81 2.94
CA SER A 247 -14.74 21.22 2.62
C SER A 247 -14.38 22.08 3.82
N LEU A 248 -13.37 22.95 3.67
CA LEU A 248 -12.80 23.71 4.78
C LEU A 248 -13.15 25.20 4.61
N GLY A 249 -13.57 25.84 5.70
CA GLY A 249 -13.79 27.29 5.74
C GLY A 249 -12.49 28.07 5.52
N ARG A 250 -12.57 29.19 4.79
CA ARG A 250 -11.42 30.06 4.47
C ARG A 250 -11.20 31.14 5.54
N ASP A 251 -11.02 30.75 6.79
CA ASP A 251 -10.78 31.72 7.85
C ASP A 251 -9.47 31.42 8.60
N GLY A 252 -8.51 32.36 8.54
CA GLY A 252 -7.32 32.31 9.41
C GLY A 252 -5.97 32.72 8.83
N ALA A 253 -5.89 33.70 7.92
CA ALA A 253 -4.61 34.14 7.35
C ALA A 253 -3.76 35.06 8.25
N LEU A 254 -4.25 35.45 9.43
CA LEU A 254 -3.76 36.66 10.08
C LEU A 254 -2.42 36.53 10.85
N GLN A 255 -1.95 35.32 11.24
CA GLN A 255 -0.73 35.19 12.09
C GLN A 255 0.19 33.97 11.82
N PHE A 256 0.06 33.34 10.65
CA PHE A 256 0.75 32.10 10.23
C PHE A 256 2.25 32.00 10.60
N TYR A 257 3.03 33.08 10.43
CA TYR A 257 4.49 33.02 10.61
C TYR A 257 4.93 32.90 12.08
N VAL A 258 4.14 33.40 13.03
CA VAL A 258 4.45 33.33 14.46
C VAL A 258 4.20 31.91 15.00
N GLU A 259 3.35 31.15 14.33
CA GLU A 259 2.93 29.79 14.73
C GLU A 259 3.86 28.68 14.24
N LEU A 260 4.87 28.98 13.41
CA LEU A 260 5.81 27.97 12.91
C LEU A 260 6.46 27.12 14.02
N PRO A 261 6.88 27.68 15.18
CA PRO A 261 7.35 26.87 16.30
C PRO A 261 6.30 25.92 16.87
N ALA A 262 5.02 26.31 16.88
CA ALA A 262 3.93 25.46 17.34
C ALA A 262 3.73 24.27 16.37
N PHE A 263 3.80 24.49 15.06
CA PHE A 263 3.77 23.40 14.07
C PHE A 263 4.96 22.44 14.17
N LEU A 264 6.16 22.94 14.51
CA LEU A 264 7.32 22.09 14.80
C LEU A 264 7.07 21.17 16.01
N ILE A 265 6.52 21.72 17.10
CA ILE A 265 6.17 20.97 18.31
C ILE A 265 5.06 19.96 18.00
N LEU A 266 4.02 20.38 17.28
CA LEU A 266 2.95 19.50 16.83
C LEU A 266 3.52 18.33 16.02
N GLY A 267 4.45 18.58 15.11
CA GLY A 267 5.13 17.54 14.33
C GLY A 267 5.85 16.52 15.20
N LEU A 268 6.57 16.96 16.24
CA LEU A 268 7.21 16.05 17.20
C LEU A 268 6.19 15.19 17.96
N ILE A 269 5.10 15.80 18.44
CA ILE A 269 4.01 15.09 19.13
C ILE A 269 3.37 14.06 18.18
N CYS A 270 3.06 14.47 16.94
CA CYS A 270 2.50 13.60 15.91
C CYS A 270 3.45 12.43 15.57
N GLY A 271 4.76 12.66 15.56
CA GLY A 271 5.74 11.60 15.38
C GLY A 271 5.68 10.54 16.47
N LEU A 272 5.53 10.95 17.74
CA LEU A 272 5.34 10.02 18.87
C LEU A 272 4.00 9.29 18.77
N ILE A 273 2.92 9.99 18.43
CA ILE A 273 1.59 9.40 18.24
C ILE A 273 1.62 8.38 17.09
N ALA A 274 2.28 8.68 15.98
CA ALA A 274 2.45 7.75 14.86
C ALA A 274 3.21 6.48 15.28
N VAL A 275 4.28 6.62 16.08
CA VAL A 275 5.02 5.48 16.63
C VAL A 275 4.15 4.65 17.57
N ALA A 276 3.40 5.29 18.48
CA ALA A 276 2.47 4.59 19.37
C ALA A 276 1.39 3.85 18.58
N PHE A 277 0.81 4.49 17.56
CA PHE A 277 -0.16 3.91 16.65
C PHE A 277 0.40 2.67 15.94
N MET A 278 1.56 2.77 15.29
CA MET A 278 2.19 1.63 14.60
C MET A 278 2.52 0.48 15.56
N ARG A 279 3.14 0.79 16.71
CA ARG A 279 3.51 -0.22 17.71
C ARG A 279 2.28 -0.90 18.31
N SER A 280 1.18 -0.17 18.52
CA SER A 280 -0.07 -0.75 19.02
C SER A 280 -0.64 -1.81 18.09
N ILE A 281 -0.58 -1.58 16.77
CA ILE A 281 -1.05 -2.53 15.76
C ILE A 281 -0.22 -3.81 15.79
N PHE A 282 1.12 -3.69 15.79
CA PHE A 282 2.00 -4.85 15.81
C PHE A 282 1.91 -5.62 17.13
N TRP A 283 1.82 -4.91 18.25
CA TRP A 283 1.60 -5.51 19.56
C TRP A 283 0.26 -6.26 19.61
N ALA A 284 -0.82 -5.69 19.09
CA ALA A 284 -2.11 -6.36 19.01
C ALA A 284 -2.06 -7.60 18.10
N GLU A 285 -1.31 -7.57 17.01
CA GLU A 285 -1.10 -8.74 16.15
C GLU A 285 -0.35 -9.87 16.87
N ASP A 286 0.68 -9.54 17.64
CA ASP A 286 1.46 -10.50 18.44
C ASP A 286 0.60 -11.11 19.56
N MET A 287 -0.14 -10.27 20.29
CA MET A 287 -1.08 -10.69 21.32
C MET A 287 -2.18 -11.58 20.76
N ALA A 288 -2.82 -11.18 19.65
CA ALA A 288 -3.84 -11.98 19.00
C ALA A 288 -3.28 -13.32 18.49
N SER A 289 -2.03 -13.36 18.03
CA SER A 289 -1.36 -14.60 17.62
C SER A 289 -1.04 -15.51 18.81
N LEU A 290 -0.64 -14.94 19.94
CA LEU A 290 -0.42 -15.68 21.19
C LEU A 290 -1.73 -16.25 21.73
N VAL A 291 -2.80 -15.45 21.80
CA VAL A 291 -4.14 -15.90 22.23
C VAL A 291 -4.66 -17.00 21.30
N GLN A 292 -4.51 -16.83 19.98
CA GLN A 292 -4.92 -17.85 19.01
C GLN A 292 -4.21 -19.18 19.26
N ARG A 293 -2.90 -19.16 19.56
CA ARG A 293 -2.12 -20.38 19.84
C ARG A 293 -2.52 -21.03 21.17
N LEU A 294 -2.68 -20.22 22.22
CA LEU A 294 -3.01 -20.71 23.57
C LEU A 294 -4.43 -21.29 23.65
N ALA A 295 -5.41 -20.62 23.04
CA ALA A 295 -6.80 -21.04 23.04
C ALA A 295 -7.16 -21.97 21.85
N ASN A 296 -6.18 -22.35 21.04
CA ASN A 296 -6.33 -23.19 19.85
C ASN A 296 -7.48 -22.74 18.92
N ILE A 297 -7.61 -21.42 18.74
CA ILE A 297 -8.69 -20.81 17.97
C ILE A 297 -8.45 -21.12 16.48
N PRO A 298 -9.45 -21.71 15.77
CA PRO A 298 -9.33 -21.92 14.33
C PRO A 298 -9.07 -20.61 13.59
N ARG A 299 -8.24 -20.67 12.54
CA ARG A 299 -7.81 -19.47 11.78
C ARG A 299 -8.97 -18.63 11.24
N TRP A 300 -10.11 -19.24 10.90
CA TRP A 300 -11.30 -18.55 10.40
C TRP A 300 -12.10 -17.83 11.50
N LEU A 301 -11.90 -18.17 12.78
CA LEU A 301 -12.63 -17.57 13.89
C LEU A 301 -11.93 -16.32 14.46
N ARG A 302 -10.61 -16.18 14.24
CA ARG A 302 -9.84 -15.01 14.72
C ARG A 302 -10.44 -13.66 14.26
N PRO A 303 -10.82 -13.47 12.99
CA PRO A 303 -11.43 -12.20 12.57
C PRO A 303 -12.85 -11.99 13.14
N ALA A 304 -13.62 -13.06 13.41
CA ALA A 304 -14.92 -12.97 14.07
C ALA A 304 -14.82 -12.45 15.51
N VAL A 305 -13.81 -12.92 16.26
CA VAL A 305 -13.52 -12.44 17.62
C VAL A 305 -13.13 -10.96 17.60
N ALA A 306 -12.31 -10.54 16.63
CA ALA A 306 -11.98 -9.14 16.45
C ALA A 306 -13.22 -8.29 16.13
N GLY A 307 -14.09 -8.77 15.24
CA GLY A 307 -15.38 -8.15 14.96
C GLY A 307 -16.25 -7.99 16.20
N LEU A 308 -16.36 -9.02 17.04
CA LEU A 308 -17.09 -8.94 18.30
C LEU A 308 -16.51 -7.88 19.25
N LEU A 309 -15.18 -7.80 19.38
CA LEU A 309 -14.52 -6.78 20.20
C LEU A 309 -14.77 -5.36 19.65
N LEU A 310 -14.74 -5.19 18.32
CA LEU A 310 -15.04 -3.91 17.68
C LEU A 310 -16.49 -3.50 17.89
N GLY A 311 -17.43 -4.43 17.70
CA GLY A 311 -18.85 -4.20 17.97
C GLY A 311 -19.09 -3.81 19.42
N ALA A 312 -18.39 -4.44 20.37
CA ALA A 312 -18.47 -4.08 21.78
C ALA A 312 -17.99 -2.63 22.04
N ILE A 313 -16.86 -2.22 21.46
CA ILE A 313 -16.38 -0.83 21.58
C ILE A 313 -17.36 0.14 20.90
N ALA A 314 -17.89 -0.22 19.74
CA ALA A 314 -18.77 0.62 18.93
C ALA A 314 -20.13 0.91 19.60
N ILE A 315 -20.57 0.11 20.58
CA ILE A 315 -21.78 0.39 21.38
C ILE A 315 -21.65 1.74 22.10
N TRP A 316 -20.47 2.06 22.64
CA TRP A 316 -20.22 3.31 23.34
C TRP A 316 -19.54 4.37 22.45
N PHE A 317 -18.82 3.93 21.43
CA PHE A 317 -18.05 4.80 20.55
C PHE A 317 -18.29 4.47 19.08
N PRO A 318 -19.48 4.73 18.52
CA PRO A 318 -19.76 4.35 17.13
C PRO A 318 -18.94 5.15 16.11
N HIS A 319 -18.28 6.23 16.54
CA HIS A 319 -17.27 7.00 15.80
C HIS A 319 -16.14 6.15 15.18
N ILE A 320 -15.87 4.95 15.70
CA ILE A 320 -14.83 4.07 15.14
C ILE A 320 -15.28 3.26 13.93
N ILE A 321 -16.59 3.17 13.67
CA ILE A 321 -17.18 2.28 12.67
C ILE A 321 -16.66 2.67 11.27
N GLY A 322 -16.13 1.67 10.55
CA GLY A 322 -15.63 1.85 9.21
C GLY A 322 -14.44 2.82 9.12
N VAL A 323 -14.48 3.71 8.13
CA VAL A 323 -13.36 4.60 7.81
C VAL A 323 -13.21 5.73 8.83
N GLY A 324 -14.32 6.34 9.26
CA GLY A 324 -14.33 7.48 10.19
C GLY A 324 -14.29 8.86 9.52
N TYR A 325 -14.84 9.00 8.31
CA TYR A 325 -14.88 10.28 7.60
C TYR A 325 -15.69 11.35 8.34
N GLU A 326 -16.83 10.98 8.94
CA GLU A 326 -17.68 11.87 9.74
C GLU A 326 -16.88 12.52 10.88
N THR A 327 -16.21 11.70 11.70
CA THR A 327 -15.38 12.19 12.80
C THR A 327 -14.16 12.96 12.32
N THR A 328 -13.57 12.58 11.19
CA THR A 328 -12.45 13.32 10.60
C THR A 328 -12.91 14.70 10.13
N SER A 329 -14.08 14.79 9.50
CA SER A 329 -14.67 16.07 9.08
C SER A 329 -14.96 16.97 10.28
N ALA A 330 -15.61 16.44 11.33
CA ALA A 330 -15.87 17.18 12.56
C ALA A 330 -14.58 17.67 13.24
N ALA A 331 -13.52 16.87 13.20
CA ALA A 331 -12.21 17.27 13.72
C ALA A 331 -11.58 18.42 12.91
N LEU A 332 -11.73 18.40 11.59
CA LEU A 332 -11.22 19.45 10.71
C LEU A 332 -12.05 20.74 10.81
N THR A 333 -13.36 20.65 11.03
CA THR A 333 -14.24 21.82 11.17
C THR A 333 -14.25 22.42 12.57
N GLY A 334 -13.54 21.80 13.53
CA GLY A 334 -13.46 22.28 14.91
C GLY A 334 -14.74 22.05 15.71
N GLU A 335 -15.55 21.07 15.31
CA GLU A 335 -16.83 20.75 15.97
C GLU A 335 -16.68 19.84 17.19
N LEU A 336 -15.48 19.31 17.44
CA LEU A 336 -15.20 18.40 18.56
C LEU A 336 -14.51 19.13 19.72
N LEU A 337 -14.87 18.73 20.94
CA LEU A 337 -14.24 19.20 22.16
C LEU A 337 -12.88 18.53 22.38
N LEU A 338 -12.02 19.16 23.18
CA LEU A 338 -10.67 18.66 23.49
C LEU A 338 -10.67 17.20 23.99
N HIS A 339 -11.60 16.88 24.89
CA HIS A 339 -11.68 15.54 25.47
C HIS A 339 -12.16 14.51 24.44
N GLU A 340 -13.07 14.88 23.54
CA GLU A 340 -13.55 14.02 22.44
C GLU A 340 -12.42 13.73 21.47
N ALA A 341 -11.64 14.74 21.09
CA ALA A 341 -10.48 14.59 20.22
C ALA A 341 -9.46 13.57 20.79
N ILE A 342 -9.12 13.69 22.08
CA ILE A 342 -8.17 12.79 22.76
C ILE A 342 -8.76 11.38 22.88
N VAL A 343 -10.00 11.24 23.34
CA VAL A 343 -10.65 9.94 23.54
C VAL A 343 -10.84 9.22 22.21
N PHE A 344 -11.33 9.90 21.17
CA PHE A 344 -11.53 9.29 19.86
C PHE A 344 -10.21 8.90 19.20
N ALA A 345 -9.12 9.65 19.40
CA ALA A 345 -7.81 9.25 18.89
C ALA A 345 -7.31 7.94 19.54
N MET A 346 -7.47 7.80 20.86
CA MET A 346 -7.10 6.59 21.59
C MET A 346 -7.95 5.39 21.17
N ILE A 347 -9.27 5.56 21.11
CA ILE A 347 -10.19 4.48 20.79
C ILE A 347 -10.07 4.09 19.31
N LYS A 348 -9.88 5.05 18.39
CA LYS A 348 -9.60 4.73 16.99
C LYS A 348 -8.31 3.93 16.84
N THR A 349 -7.27 4.31 17.58
CA THR A 349 -6.00 3.54 17.61
C THR A 349 -6.23 2.10 18.08
N ALA A 350 -6.95 1.91 19.19
CA ALA A 350 -7.29 0.59 19.71
C ALA A 350 -8.14 -0.22 18.70
N ALA A 351 -9.14 0.41 18.09
CA ALA A 351 -10.01 -0.23 17.10
C ALA A 351 -9.24 -0.67 15.85
N VAL A 352 -8.32 0.15 15.33
CA VAL A 352 -7.47 -0.24 14.20
C VAL A 352 -6.53 -1.37 14.60
N ALA A 353 -5.93 -1.31 15.78
CA ALA A 353 -5.06 -2.37 16.30
C ALA A 353 -5.81 -3.71 16.43
N ILE A 354 -7.04 -3.70 16.92
CA ILE A 354 -7.91 -4.89 17.00
C ILE A 354 -8.29 -5.38 15.59
N THR A 355 -8.66 -4.47 14.68
CA THR A 355 -9.07 -4.82 13.31
C THR A 355 -7.92 -5.51 12.56
N VAL A 356 -6.74 -4.88 12.52
CA VAL A 356 -5.57 -5.38 11.81
C VAL A 356 -4.96 -6.58 12.54
N GLY A 357 -4.79 -6.51 13.87
CA GLY A 357 -4.32 -7.63 14.68
C GLY A 357 -5.27 -8.84 14.65
N GLY A 358 -6.56 -8.60 14.46
CA GLY A 358 -7.61 -9.59 14.23
C GLY A 358 -7.58 -10.25 12.85
N ARG A 359 -6.71 -9.82 11.93
CA ARG A 359 -6.69 -10.24 10.52
C ARG A 359 -7.98 -9.92 9.76
N MET A 360 -8.72 -8.91 10.20
CA MET A 360 -9.73 -8.30 9.34
C MET A 360 -9.05 -7.48 8.24
N GLY A 361 -9.76 -7.19 7.15
CA GLY A 361 -9.20 -6.50 5.98
C GLY A 361 -9.21 -4.98 6.08
N GLY A 362 -8.37 -4.34 5.27
CA GLY A 362 -8.27 -2.88 5.21
C GLY A 362 -6.83 -2.38 5.12
N GLY A 363 -6.65 -1.10 5.42
CA GLY A 363 -5.37 -0.39 5.42
C GLY A 363 -5.27 0.62 6.56
N VAL A 364 -4.08 1.17 6.77
CA VAL A 364 -3.83 2.14 7.86
C VAL A 364 -3.86 3.59 7.42
N PHE A 365 -4.16 3.85 6.14
CA PHE A 365 -4.09 5.19 5.55
C PHE A 365 -5.16 6.12 6.12
N SER A 366 -6.46 5.91 5.86
CA SER A 366 -7.47 6.81 6.44
C SER A 366 -7.45 6.88 7.97
N PRO A 367 -7.23 5.78 8.71
CA PRO A 367 -7.13 5.88 10.17
C PRO A 367 -5.96 6.72 10.67
N SER A 368 -4.81 6.75 9.98
CA SER A 368 -3.70 7.63 10.37
C SER A 368 -4.02 9.10 10.09
N LEU A 369 -4.76 9.41 9.02
CA LEU A 369 -5.29 10.75 8.75
C LEU A 369 -6.25 11.19 9.87
N MET A 370 -7.18 10.33 10.28
CA MET A 370 -8.14 10.61 11.36
C MET A 370 -7.44 10.84 12.70
N VAL A 371 -6.54 9.93 13.10
CA VAL A 371 -5.78 10.06 14.36
C VAL A 371 -4.93 11.33 14.35
N GLY A 372 -4.34 11.68 13.20
CA GLY A 372 -3.62 12.93 13.02
C GLY A 372 -4.51 14.16 13.12
N ALA A 373 -5.69 14.16 12.50
CA ALA A 373 -6.64 15.26 12.58
C ALA A 373 -7.08 15.53 14.02
N LEU A 374 -7.41 14.46 14.77
CA LEU A 374 -7.80 14.54 16.17
C LEU A 374 -6.65 15.02 17.07
N ALA A 375 -5.43 14.54 16.84
CA ALA A 375 -4.25 15.01 17.57
C ALA A 375 -3.94 16.48 17.29
N GLY A 376 -4.06 16.89 16.03
CA GLY A 376 -3.90 18.26 15.57
C GLY A 376 -4.95 19.18 16.16
N LEU A 377 -6.22 18.78 16.17
CA LEU A 377 -7.31 19.54 16.80
C LEU A 377 -7.07 19.70 18.31
N ALA A 378 -6.74 18.60 19.01
CA ALA A 378 -6.47 18.65 20.44
C ALA A 378 -5.31 19.61 20.77
N PHE A 379 -4.24 19.58 19.98
CA PHE A 379 -3.15 20.54 20.12
C PHE A 379 -3.62 21.97 19.81
N GLY A 380 -4.40 22.15 18.75
CA GLY A 380 -4.97 23.44 18.35
C GLY A 380 -5.77 24.09 19.48
N ILE A 381 -6.73 23.38 20.07
CA ILE A 381 -7.56 23.87 21.19
C ILE A 381 -6.69 24.29 22.40
N ILE A 382 -5.62 23.54 22.70
CA ILE A 382 -4.69 23.87 23.79
C ILE A 382 -3.88 25.13 23.42
N ALA A 383 -3.34 25.19 22.21
CA ALA A 383 -2.52 26.29 21.75
C ALA A 383 -3.32 27.61 21.69
N THR A 384 -4.51 27.59 21.09
CA THR A 384 -5.42 28.74 21.00
C THR A 384 -5.93 29.16 22.37
N GLY A 385 -6.17 28.21 23.28
CA GLY A 385 -6.56 28.50 24.66
C GLY A 385 -5.47 29.19 25.48
N LEU A 386 -4.19 28.84 25.26
CA LEU A 386 -3.06 29.45 25.96
C LEU A 386 -2.64 30.79 25.37
N LEU A 387 -2.77 30.95 24.05
CA LEU A 387 -2.23 32.07 23.30
C LEU A 387 -3.24 32.64 22.27
N PRO A 388 -4.44 33.07 22.70
CA PRO A 388 -5.55 33.43 21.81
C PRO A 388 -5.28 34.62 20.90
N THR A 389 -4.28 35.46 21.22
CA THR A 389 -3.93 36.65 20.44
C THR A 389 -2.84 36.41 19.39
N VAL A 390 -2.18 35.25 19.42
CA VAL A 390 -1.12 34.85 18.46
C VAL A 390 -1.45 33.57 17.69
N SER A 391 -2.55 32.90 18.05
CA SER A 391 -2.94 31.64 17.45
C SER A 391 -3.97 31.79 16.33
N GLY A 392 -3.78 31.02 15.25
CA GLY A 392 -4.67 30.91 14.10
C GLY A 392 -5.85 29.97 14.36
N SER A 393 -6.44 29.43 13.28
CA SER A 393 -7.57 28.51 13.38
C SER A 393 -7.13 27.11 13.84
N GLU A 394 -7.90 26.51 14.74
CA GLU A 394 -7.75 25.11 15.20
C GLU A 394 -7.74 24.12 14.02
N THR A 395 -8.44 24.46 12.94
CA THR A 395 -8.47 23.73 11.66
C THR A 395 -7.08 23.58 11.03
N LEU A 396 -6.21 24.59 11.11
CA LEU A 396 -4.85 24.50 10.56
C LEU A 396 -4.00 23.49 11.30
N TYR A 397 -4.12 23.44 12.64
CA TYR A 397 -3.46 22.43 13.46
C TYR A 397 -4.00 21.03 13.18
N ALA A 398 -5.32 20.88 13.01
CA ALA A 398 -5.94 19.61 12.62
C ALA A 398 -5.40 19.10 11.26
N LEU A 399 -5.27 19.97 10.25
CA LEU A 399 -4.71 19.62 8.94
C LEU A 399 -3.22 19.27 9.01
N ALA A 400 -2.45 20.05 9.76
CA ALA A 400 -1.03 19.78 9.99
C ALA A 400 -0.83 18.44 10.72
N GLY A 401 -1.64 18.15 11.74
CA GLY A 401 -1.62 16.88 12.46
C GLY A 401 -2.02 15.69 11.60
N MET A 402 -3.08 15.85 10.79
CA MET A 402 -3.54 14.87 9.79
C MET A 402 -2.38 14.46 8.88
N GLY A 403 -1.72 15.44 8.26
CA GLY A 403 -0.58 15.18 7.39
C GLY A 403 0.60 14.57 8.15
N ALA A 404 0.92 15.09 9.33
CA ALA A 404 2.10 14.69 10.12
C ALA A 404 2.03 13.23 10.59
N VAL A 405 0.89 12.76 11.11
CA VAL A 405 0.73 11.36 11.52
C VAL A 405 0.70 10.44 10.30
N ALA A 406 -0.06 10.80 9.26
CA ALA A 406 -0.14 9.97 8.05
C ALA A 406 1.20 9.83 7.35
N ALA A 407 1.97 10.91 7.21
CA ALA A 407 3.30 10.88 6.58
C ALA A 407 4.26 9.94 7.32
N ALA A 408 4.28 9.99 8.65
CA ALA A 408 5.13 9.13 9.47
C ALA A 408 4.70 7.65 9.40
N VAL A 409 3.40 7.36 9.42
CA VAL A 409 2.88 5.99 9.30
C VAL A 409 3.17 5.41 7.92
N LEU A 410 2.96 6.17 6.85
CA LEU A 410 3.13 5.72 5.47
C LEU A 410 4.61 5.71 5.04
N GLY A 411 5.46 6.53 5.67
CA GLY A 411 6.82 6.81 5.21
C GLY A 411 6.86 7.69 3.97
N ALA A 412 5.91 8.62 3.87
CA ALA A 412 5.56 9.30 2.62
C ALA A 412 5.43 10.83 2.82
N PRO A 413 6.50 11.53 3.26
CA PRO A 413 6.41 12.95 3.62
C PRO A 413 6.01 13.86 2.46
N ILE A 414 6.51 13.63 1.24
CA ILE A 414 6.25 14.52 0.11
C ILE A 414 4.81 14.33 -0.39
N SER A 415 4.44 13.09 -0.69
CA SER A 415 3.09 12.77 -1.18
C SER A 415 2.02 13.13 -0.17
N THR A 416 2.22 12.85 1.13
CA THR A 416 1.20 13.19 2.15
C THR A 416 1.01 14.71 2.28
N THR A 417 2.10 15.49 2.22
CA THR A 417 2.01 16.96 2.20
C THR A 417 1.21 17.44 1.00
N LEU A 418 1.45 16.84 -0.18
CA LEU A 418 0.71 17.16 -1.40
C LEU A 418 -0.76 16.71 -1.33
N ILE A 419 -1.08 15.58 -0.69
CA ILE A 419 -2.48 15.16 -0.50
C ILE A 419 -3.22 16.23 0.29
N VAL A 420 -2.68 16.67 1.43
CA VAL A 420 -3.33 17.70 2.24
C VAL A 420 -3.42 19.02 1.48
N PHE A 421 -2.35 19.41 0.75
CA PHE A 421 -2.36 20.61 -0.07
C PHE A 421 -3.39 20.58 -1.21
N GLU A 422 -3.54 19.45 -1.92
CA GLU A 422 -4.54 19.32 -2.99
C GLU A 422 -5.98 19.26 -2.44
N LEU A 423 -6.16 18.75 -1.23
CA LEU A 423 -7.45 18.75 -0.54
C LEU A 423 -7.85 20.15 -0.04
N THR A 424 -6.90 21.02 0.29
CA THR A 424 -7.17 22.35 0.86
C THR A 424 -7.08 23.47 -0.18
N GLY A 425 -6.19 23.34 -1.16
CA GLY A 425 -5.88 24.36 -2.15
C GLY A 425 -5.20 25.61 -1.56
N ASP A 426 -4.69 25.54 -0.33
CA ASP A 426 -4.13 26.67 0.40
C ASP A 426 -2.62 26.51 0.66
N TRP A 427 -1.86 27.53 0.27
CA TRP A 427 -0.40 27.54 0.37
C TRP A 427 0.10 27.63 1.81
N GLN A 428 -0.60 28.38 2.67
CA GLN A 428 -0.21 28.51 4.07
C GLN A 428 -0.37 27.16 4.79
N THR A 429 -1.49 26.49 4.58
CA THR A 429 -1.74 25.12 5.05
C THR A 429 -0.64 24.17 4.55
N GLY A 430 -0.28 24.24 3.27
CA GLY A 430 0.80 23.44 2.71
C GLY A 430 2.13 23.62 3.45
N LEU A 431 2.51 24.85 3.78
CA LEU A 431 3.72 25.15 4.56
C LEU A 431 3.65 24.62 5.99
N ALA A 432 2.54 24.81 6.71
CA ALA A 432 2.38 24.29 8.07
C ALA A 432 2.46 22.75 8.11
N VAL A 433 1.77 22.09 7.17
CA VAL A 433 1.80 20.64 7.02
C VAL A 433 3.21 20.18 6.74
N MET A 434 3.93 20.81 5.80
CA MET A 434 5.29 20.43 5.45
C MET A 434 6.25 20.46 6.65
N VAL A 435 6.14 21.50 7.49
CA VAL A 435 6.95 21.64 8.70
C VAL A 435 6.63 20.55 9.72
N ALA A 436 5.35 20.33 10.02
CA ALA A 436 4.92 19.30 10.96
C ALA A 436 5.26 17.88 10.46
N VAL A 437 5.05 17.60 9.17
CA VAL A 437 5.39 16.35 8.50
C VAL A 437 6.89 16.06 8.57
N SER A 438 7.72 17.07 8.31
CA SER A 438 9.18 16.92 8.34
C SER A 438 9.66 16.50 9.74
N MET A 439 9.16 17.14 10.79
CA MET A 439 9.51 16.80 12.18
C MET A 439 8.97 15.43 12.60
N SER A 440 7.71 15.13 12.26
CA SER A 440 7.07 13.84 12.56
C SER A 440 7.82 12.68 11.91
N THR A 441 8.19 12.81 10.64
CA THR A 441 8.91 11.78 9.89
C THR A 441 10.36 11.63 10.38
N ALA A 442 11.04 12.75 10.67
CA ALA A 442 12.41 12.73 11.19
C ALA A 442 12.50 12.01 12.55
N LEU A 443 11.51 12.23 13.42
CA LEU A 443 11.44 11.57 14.72
C LEU A 443 11.03 10.10 14.60
N SER A 444 9.91 9.81 13.94
CA SER A 444 9.36 8.46 13.85
C SER A 444 10.30 7.49 13.13
N SER A 445 10.98 7.92 12.07
CA SER A 445 11.91 7.08 11.31
C SER A 445 13.15 6.62 12.09
N ARG A 446 13.41 7.19 13.28
CA ARG A 446 14.44 6.71 14.23
C ARG A 446 13.91 5.70 15.25
N LEU A 447 12.59 5.60 15.41
CA LEU A 447 11.94 4.81 16.46
C LEU A 447 11.24 3.54 15.92
N VAL A 448 11.06 3.46 14.61
CA VAL A 448 10.54 2.32 13.85
C VAL A 448 11.36 2.12 12.57
N ASP A 449 11.11 1.04 11.82
CA ASP A 449 11.80 0.71 10.56
C ASP A 449 11.32 1.62 9.41
N ARG A 450 11.52 2.93 9.56
CA ARG A 450 11.12 4.04 8.67
C ARG A 450 9.62 4.26 8.50
N SER A 451 8.81 3.22 8.34
CA SER A 451 7.36 3.31 8.17
C SER A 451 6.63 2.03 8.58
N PHE A 452 5.29 2.10 8.64
CA PHE A 452 4.45 0.94 8.95
C PHE A 452 4.64 -0.19 7.93
N PHE A 453 4.66 0.12 6.63
CA PHE A 453 4.78 -0.90 5.59
C PHE A 453 6.15 -1.57 5.59
N LEU A 454 7.22 -0.81 5.82
CA LEU A 454 8.57 -1.36 5.91
C LEU A 454 8.75 -2.18 7.19
N THR A 455 8.16 -1.75 8.32
CA THR A 455 8.14 -2.57 9.54
C THR A 455 7.35 -3.87 9.34
N GLN A 456 6.26 -3.86 8.56
CA GLN A 456 5.55 -5.09 8.18
C GLN A 456 6.43 -6.06 7.40
N LEU A 457 7.23 -5.54 6.46
CA LEU A 457 8.14 -6.34 5.64
C LEU A 457 9.31 -6.86 6.47
N GLU A 458 9.87 -6.04 7.35
CA GLU A 458 10.95 -6.41 8.26
C GLU A 458 10.53 -7.58 9.18
N ARG A 459 9.32 -7.52 9.75
CA ARG A 459 8.75 -8.62 10.55
C ARG A 459 8.51 -9.90 9.76
N ARG A 460 8.51 -9.83 8.42
CA ARG A 460 8.46 -10.99 7.50
C ARG A 460 9.85 -11.44 7.02
N ASN A 461 10.92 -10.88 7.59
CA ASN A 461 12.32 -11.07 7.17
C ASN A 461 12.59 -10.60 5.72
N ILE A 462 11.95 -9.50 5.31
CA ILE A 462 12.14 -8.87 4.00
C ILE A 462 12.74 -7.48 4.19
N HIS A 463 14.06 -7.41 4.05
CA HIS A 463 14.89 -6.24 4.39
C HIS A 463 14.91 -5.16 3.30
N LEU A 464 13.77 -4.52 3.03
CA LEU A 464 13.71 -3.40 2.05
C LEU A 464 14.03 -2.04 2.69
N ALA A 465 14.06 -1.92 4.01
CA ALA A 465 14.24 -0.62 4.68
C ALA A 465 15.63 0.01 4.43
N ALA A 466 16.66 -0.82 4.23
CA ALA A 466 18.05 -0.39 4.01
C ALA A 466 18.35 0.07 2.56
N GLY A 467 17.36 0.03 1.65
CA GLY A 467 17.48 0.51 0.26
C GLY A 467 17.84 -0.59 -0.75
N PRO A 468 17.91 -0.25 -2.06
CA PRO A 468 18.14 -1.20 -3.15
C PRO A 468 19.32 -2.13 -2.91
N GLN A 469 20.46 -1.57 -2.53
CA GLN A 469 21.70 -2.30 -2.35
C GLN A 469 21.61 -3.42 -1.30
N ALA A 470 20.75 -3.26 -0.28
CA ALA A 470 20.60 -4.23 0.79
C ALA A 470 19.81 -5.48 0.38
N TYR A 471 18.84 -5.36 -0.55
CA TYR A 471 18.03 -6.51 -0.98
C TYR A 471 18.47 -7.12 -2.31
N LEU A 472 19.32 -6.45 -3.11
CA LEU A 472 19.76 -7.01 -4.39
C LEU A 472 20.35 -8.43 -4.25
N LEU A 473 21.06 -8.71 -3.16
CA LEU A 473 21.61 -10.03 -2.87
C LEU A 473 20.55 -11.09 -2.57
N SER A 474 19.37 -10.70 -2.09
CA SER A 474 18.26 -11.63 -1.83
C SER A 474 17.51 -12.03 -3.11
N MET A 475 17.66 -11.27 -4.21
CA MET A 475 17.03 -11.56 -5.50
C MET A 475 17.70 -12.71 -6.28
N PHE A 476 18.99 -12.95 -6.05
CA PHE A 476 19.74 -13.96 -6.79
C PHE A 476 19.80 -15.27 -6.01
N ARG A 477 19.12 -16.30 -6.52
CA ARG A 477 19.29 -17.67 -6.02
C ARG A 477 20.64 -18.23 -6.44
N VAL A 478 21.29 -18.93 -5.51
CA VAL A 478 22.57 -19.60 -5.74
C VAL A 478 22.47 -20.54 -6.95
N SER A 479 21.37 -21.30 -7.09
CA SER A 479 21.14 -22.19 -8.22
C SER A 479 21.24 -21.53 -9.61
N LYS A 480 21.02 -20.21 -9.70
CA LYS A 480 21.05 -19.46 -10.96
C LYS A 480 22.43 -18.86 -11.28
N VAL A 481 23.30 -18.78 -10.29
CA VAL A 481 24.62 -18.14 -10.40
C VAL A 481 25.75 -19.18 -10.32
N MET A 482 25.50 -20.31 -9.66
CA MET A 482 26.48 -21.39 -9.51
C MET A 482 26.90 -22.00 -10.86
N ARG A 483 28.11 -22.56 -10.88
CA ARG A 483 28.56 -23.44 -11.95
C ARG A 483 28.15 -24.88 -11.62
N PRO A 484 27.39 -25.56 -12.50
CA PRO A 484 27.07 -26.96 -12.31
C PRO A 484 28.34 -27.83 -12.48
N MET A 485 28.28 -29.08 -12.02
CA MET A 485 29.44 -30.00 -12.02
C MET A 485 29.98 -30.32 -13.43
N ASP A 486 29.14 -30.19 -14.46
CA ASP A 486 29.47 -30.43 -15.86
C ASP A 486 30.04 -29.19 -16.58
N HIS A 487 30.23 -28.07 -15.87
CA HIS A 487 30.74 -26.83 -16.45
C HIS A 487 32.25 -26.91 -16.73
N ASP A 488 32.71 -26.38 -17.88
CA ASP A 488 34.12 -26.41 -18.31
C ASP A 488 35.12 -25.87 -17.26
N ASN A 489 34.65 -24.93 -16.43
CA ASN A 489 35.40 -24.32 -15.32
C ASN A 489 34.80 -24.66 -13.94
N ALA A 490 34.32 -25.89 -13.75
CA ALA A 490 33.86 -26.39 -12.45
C ALA A 490 35.04 -26.58 -11.47
N ALA A 491 34.75 -26.47 -10.17
CA ALA A 491 35.73 -26.81 -9.13
C ALA A 491 35.89 -28.34 -9.05
N SER A 492 37.07 -28.82 -8.62
CA SER A 492 37.29 -30.26 -8.49
C SER A 492 36.36 -30.88 -7.44
N GLU A 493 35.81 -32.03 -7.77
CA GLU A 493 34.86 -32.74 -6.90
C GLU A 493 35.50 -33.08 -5.54
N ASP A 494 36.78 -33.46 -5.52
CA ASP A 494 37.53 -33.70 -4.28
C ASP A 494 37.64 -32.46 -3.37
N ALA A 495 37.87 -31.27 -3.96
CA ALA A 495 37.93 -30.04 -3.19
C ALA A 495 36.55 -29.65 -2.64
N LEU A 496 35.48 -29.88 -3.40
CA LEU A 496 34.11 -29.62 -2.96
C LEU A 496 33.71 -30.56 -1.82
N ASN A 497 34.04 -31.85 -1.92
CA ASN A 497 33.78 -32.83 -0.86
C ASN A 497 34.55 -32.48 0.43
N THR A 498 35.81 -32.06 0.32
CA THR A 498 36.62 -31.61 1.47
C THR A 498 35.97 -30.42 2.20
N LEU A 499 35.45 -29.44 1.45
CA LEU A 499 34.75 -28.29 2.03
C LEU A 499 33.41 -28.68 2.66
N MET A 500 32.69 -29.64 2.07
CA MET A 500 31.46 -30.18 2.65
C MET A 500 31.72 -30.91 3.98
N GLU A 501 32.80 -31.68 4.09
CA GLU A 501 33.21 -32.32 5.35
C GLU A 501 33.53 -31.31 6.46
N GLN A 502 34.03 -30.12 6.08
CA GLN A 502 34.27 -29.00 7.00
C GLN A 502 32.98 -28.23 7.37
N GLY A 503 31.82 -28.64 6.86
CA GLY A 503 30.55 -27.96 7.08
C GLY A 503 30.41 -26.64 6.31
N ILE A 504 31.26 -26.40 5.31
CA ILE A 504 31.25 -25.20 4.48
C ILE A 504 30.52 -25.53 3.17
N PHE A 505 29.22 -25.25 3.14
CA PHE A 505 28.39 -25.40 1.94
C PHE A 505 27.20 -24.44 1.99
N THR A 506 26.54 -24.25 0.86
CA THR A 506 25.28 -23.50 0.78
C THR A 506 24.20 -24.29 0.05
N ASP A 507 22.94 -24.05 0.38
CA ASP A 507 21.81 -24.72 -0.29
C ASP A 507 21.55 -24.11 -1.67
N GLU A 508 21.16 -24.92 -2.65
CA GLU A 508 20.86 -24.44 -4.02
C GLU A 508 19.72 -23.41 -4.04
N ASN A 509 18.76 -23.49 -3.11
CA ASN A 509 17.65 -22.55 -2.99
C ASN A 509 18.00 -21.33 -2.12
N ALA A 510 19.18 -21.28 -1.52
CA ALA A 510 19.66 -20.11 -0.81
C ALA A 510 19.87 -18.93 -1.77
N THR A 511 19.91 -17.72 -1.21
CA THR A 511 20.19 -16.47 -1.93
C THR A 511 21.65 -16.08 -1.79
N LEU A 512 22.14 -15.16 -2.64
CA LEU A 512 23.48 -14.60 -2.49
C LEU A 512 23.66 -13.88 -1.15
N GLU A 513 22.59 -13.34 -0.57
CA GLU A 513 22.58 -12.74 0.78
C GLU A 513 23.07 -13.73 1.85
N ARG A 514 22.70 -15.01 1.73
CA ARG A 514 23.19 -16.06 2.64
C ARG A 514 24.55 -16.63 2.23
N ALA A 515 24.89 -16.61 0.95
CA ALA A 515 26.11 -17.22 0.44
C ALA A 515 27.35 -16.32 0.58
N LEU A 516 27.23 -15.00 0.37
CA LEU A 516 28.34 -14.05 0.45
C LEU A 516 29.03 -13.98 1.82
N PRO A 517 28.30 -13.99 2.95
CA PRO A 517 28.94 -14.02 4.27
C PRO A 517 29.83 -15.26 4.50
N ILE A 518 29.57 -16.37 3.79
CA ILE A 518 30.42 -17.56 3.85
C ILE A 518 31.78 -17.23 3.23
N PHE A 519 31.79 -16.61 2.04
CA PHE A 519 33.03 -16.17 1.38
C PHE A 519 33.84 -15.18 2.21
N GLU A 520 33.17 -14.22 2.87
CA GLU A 520 33.85 -13.25 3.74
C GLU A 520 34.51 -13.92 4.95
N ARG A 521 33.83 -14.92 5.54
CA ARG A 521 34.33 -15.63 6.73
C ARG A 521 35.44 -16.63 6.40
N THR A 522 35.37 -17.28 5.24
CA THR A 522 36.29 -18.37 4.88
C THR A 522 37.40 -17.94 3.92
N ALA A 523 37.27 -16.78 3.27
CA ALA A 523 38.17 -16.26 2.24
C ALA A 523 38.44 -17.27 1.10
N LEU A 524 37.45 -18.10 0.77
CA LEU A 524 37.54 -19.10 -0.30
C LEU A 524 37.18 -18.50 -1.67
N ASP A 525 37.70 -19.08 -2.74
CA ASP A 525 37.35 -18.68 -4.11
C ASP A 525 36.03 -19.29 -4.59
N PHE A 526 35.65 -20.45 -4.03
CA PHE A 526 34.41 -21.15 -4.32
C PHE A 526 33.88 -21.88 -3.09
N ILE A 527 32.56 -22.12 -3.06
CA ILE A 527 31.89 -22.94 -2.04
C ILE A 527 31.01 -24.01 -2.68
N PRO A 528 30.90 -25.21 -2.08
CA PRO A 528 29.98 -26.25 -2.53
C PRO A 528 28.52 -25.81 -2.44
N VAL A 529 27.76 -26.11 -3.49
CA VAL A 529 26.31 -25.93 -3.53
C VAL A 529 25.64 -27.28 -3.48
N VAL A 530 24.75 -27.46 -2.51
CA VAL A 530 24.09 -28.74 -2.25
C VAL A 530 22.58 -28.62 -2.34
N ARG A 531 21.92 -29.73 -2.66
CA ARG A 531 20.47 -29.88 -2.52
C ARG A 531 20.16 -30.51 -1.17
N LEU A 532 19.47 -29.78 -0.30
CA LEU A 532 18.91 -30.32 0.94
C LEU A 532 17.47 -30.79 0.70
N THR A 533 17.22 -32.10 0.83
CA THR A 533 15.87 -32.66 0.72
C THR A 533 15.24 -32.71 2.11
N PRO A 534 13.98 -32.26 2.32
CA PRO A 534 13.34 -32.33 3.63
C PRO A 534 13.26 -33.79 4.12
N GLY A 535 14.00 -34.10 5.19
CA GLY A 535 14.04 -35.44 5.79
C GLY A 535 15.24 -36.32 5.41
N ASP A 536 16.14 -35.87 4.53
CA ASP A 536 17.39 -36.56 4.18
C ASP A 536 18.58 -35.80 4.79
N THR A 537 19.41 -36.48 5.58
CA THR A 537 20.57 -35.87 6.28
C THR A 537 21.82 -35.76 5.41
N SER A 538 21.80 -36.31 4.20
CA SER A 538 22.96 -36.33 3.31
C SER A 538 22.86 -35.24 2.23
N PRO A 539 23.63 -34.13 2.33
CA PRO A 539 23.64 -33.09 1.31
C PRO A 539 24.15 -33.65 -0.01
N ARG A 540 23.38 -33.50 -1.09
CA ARG A 540 23.81 -33.93 -2.44
C ARG A 540 24.48 -32.78 -3.15
N LEU A 541 25.72 -32.97 -3.59
CA LEU A 541 26.47 -31.98 -4.35
C LEU A 541 25.79 -31.72 -5.70
N THR A 542 25.57 -30.43 -6.00
CA THR A 542 24.89 -29.96 -7.22
C THR A 542 25.79 -29.07 -8.09
N GLY A 543 26.81 -28.45 -7.50
CA GLY A 543 27.76 -27.58 -8.19
C GLY A 543 28.61 -26.78 -7.22
N ALA A 544 29.26 -25.75 -7.75
CA ALA A 544 30.08 -24.81 -6.98
C ALA A 544 29.68 -23.37 -7.29
N LEU A 545 29.49 -22.57 -6.25
CA LEU A 545 29.35 -21.12 -6.39
C LEU A 545 30.74 -20.51 -6.32
N PHE A 546 31.14 -19.73 -7.32
CA PHE A 546 32.40 -18.99 -7.31
C PHE A 546 32.18 -17.57 -6.82
N HIS A 547 33.09 -17.06 -5.98
CA HIS A 547 32.99 -15.73 -5.42
C HIS A 547 32.94 -14.65 -6.52
N VAL A 548 33.78 -14.81 -7.56
CA VAL A 548 33.81 -13.90 -8.72
C VAL A 548 32.47 -13.88 -9.47
N ASP A 549 31.78 -15.01 -9.60
CA ASP A 549 30.50 -15.06 -10.32
C ASP A 549 29.37 -14.47 -9.47
N ALA A 550 29.39 -14.69 -8.15
CA ALA A 550 28.52 -14.01 -7.21
C ALA A 550 28.69 -12.48 -7.27
N LEU A 551 29.95 -11.99 -7.24
CA LEU A 551 30.25 -10.57 -7.35
C LEU A 551 29.91 -10.00 -8.73
N LYS A 552 30.10 -10.74 -9.83
CA LYS A 552 29.67 -10.32 -11.17
C LYS A 552 28.15 -10.21 -11.26
N ALA A 553 27.41 -11.16 -10.71
CA ALA A 553 25.95 -11.11 -10.65
C ALA A 553 25.48 -9.89 -9.86
N TYR A 554 26.08 -9.65 -8.69
CA TYR A 554 25.78 -8.49 -7.86
C TYR A 554 26.13 -7.16 -8.55
N ASN A 555 27.32 -7.03 -9.15
CA ASN A 555 27.73 -5.83 -9.87
C ASN A 555 26.85 -5.55 -11.10
N ARG A 556 26.41 -6.58 -11.83
CA ARG A 556 25.44 -6.39 -12.92
C ARG A 556 24.10 -5.89 -12.39
N ALA A 557 23.66 -6.39 -11.24
CA ALA A 557 22.44 -5.94 -10.59
C ALA A 557 22.54 -4.48 -10.13
N LEU A 558 23.66 -4.11 -9.51
CA LEU A 558 23.95 -2.72 -9.13
C LEU A 558 24.00 -1.81 -10.35
N ALA A 559 24.67 -2.23 -11.43
CA ALA A 559 24.74 -1.45 -12.67
C ALA A 559 23.38 -1.29 -13.35
N ALA A 560 22.54 -2.34 -13.35
CA ALA A 560 21.18 -2.26 -13.87
C ALA A 560 20.31 -1.30 -13.04
N THR A 561 20.44 -1.37 -11.70
CA THR A 561 19.74 -0.46 -10.77
C THR A 561 20.20 0.99 -10.97
N ALA A 562 21.52 1.22 -11.09
CA ALA A 562 22.07 2.55 -11.34
C ALA A 562 21.67 3.10 -12.73
N ALA A 563 21.57 2.24 -13.75
CA ALA A 563 21.06 2.64 -15.06
C ALA A 563 19.57 3.00 -15.01
N GLU A 564 18.77 2.28 -14.23
CA GLU A 564 17.39 2.64 -13.93
C GLU A 564 17.32 3.98 -13.16
N GLU A 565 18.29 4.26 -12.28
CA GLU A 565 18.37 5.51 -11.52
C GLU A 565 18.73 6.75 -12.35
N HIS A 566 19.45 6.56 -13.45
CA HIS A 566 19.99 7.65 -14.27
C HIS A 566 19.39 7.73 -15.68
N SER A 567 18.28 7.03 -15.95
CA SER A 567 17.51 7.08 -17.20
C SER A 567 16.14 7.74 -17.05
#